data_AF-D7U5U3-F1
#
_entry.id   AF-D7U5U3-F1
#
_cell.length_a   1.000
_cell.length_b   1.000
_cell.length_c   1.000
_cell.angle_alpha   90.00
_cell.angle_beta   90.00
_cell.angle_gamma   90.00
#
_symmetry.space_group_name_H-M   'P 1'
#
loop_
_entity.id
_entity.type
_entity.pdbx_description
1 polymer ?
#
loop_
_entity_poly.entity_id
_entity_poly.type
_entity_poly.pdbx_seq_one_letter_code
_entity_poly.pdbx_strand_id
1 'polypeptide(L)'
;MLIWICSCIFVLERNYFNKLKLQTWVIPKYKIQYSLKWQNERINILIEEAILDAEERGIKVSSLGLLNQGEELNIYGEIYIHRNPKLKMKLVDGSSLVVAIVLNNNPKGTTQVLFRGKLSKVAYFKPLLCAKKVSRWLLSMMKSTRRLI
;
A
#
# COMPACT_ATOMS: atom_id res chain seq x y z
N MET A 1 -4.32 13.09 -23.21
CA MET A 1 -4.47 14.53 -22.86
C MET A 1 -5.44 14.76 -21.70
N LEU A 2 -6.62 14.14 -21.67
CA LEU A 2 -7.64 14.36 -20.63
C LEU A 2 -7.19 14.06 -19.18
N ILE A 3 -6.39 13.01 -18.94
CA ILE A 3 -5.93 12.63 -17.58
C ILE A 3 -4.92 13.64 -16.97
N TRP A 4 -4.29 14.48 -17.78
CA TRP A 4 -3.46 15.58 -17.25
C TRP A 4 -4.30 16.74 -16.72
N ILE A 5 -5.56 16.85 -17.17
CA ILE A 5 -6.48 17.95 -16.87
C ILE A 5 -7.55 17.49 -15.85
N CYS A 6 -8.09 16.28 -16.00
CA CYS A 6 -8.98 15.64 -15.03
C CYS A 6 -8.23 15.38 -13.71
N SER A 7 -8.49 16.24 -12.75
CA SER A 7 -7.87 16.24 -11.43
C SER A 7 -8.85 15.74 -10.36
N CYS A 8 -9.76 14.84 -10.73
CA CYS A 8 -10.83 14.40 -9.86
C CYS A 8 -10.77 12.88 -9.72
N ILE A 9 -10.94 12.42 -8.49
CA ILE A 9 -11.15 11.00 -8.22
C ILE A 9 -12.54 10.56 -8.69
N PHE A 10 -12.65 9.32 -9.11
CA PHE A 10 -13.93 8.72 -9.48
C PHE A 10 -13.94 7.23 -9.16
N VAL A 11 -15.13 6.69 -8.92
CA VAL A 11 -15.32 5.25 -8.74
C VAL A 11 -15.29 4.59 -10.11
N LEU A 12 -14.27 3.77 -10.37
CA LEU A 12 -14.15 3.01 -11.62
C LEU A 12 -15.01 1.75 -11.60
N GLU A 13 -15.02 1.07 -10.47
CA GLU A 13 -15.55 -0.28 -10.37
C GLU A 13 -16.29 -0.49 -9.06
N ARG A 14 -17.38 -1.25 -9.12
CA ARG A 14 -18.13 -1.73 -7.96
C ARG A 14 -18.38 -3.21 -8.13
N ASN A 15 -17.88 -4.01 -7.19
CA ASN A 15 -17.99 -5.46 -7.22
C ASN A 15 -18.72 -6.00 -6.00
N TYR A 16 -19.40 -7.12 -6.21
CA TYR A 16 -20.00 -7.92 -5.16
C TYR A 16 -19.30 -9.27 -5.13
N PHE A 17 -18.64 -9.59 -4.03
CA PHE A 17 -18.00 -10.88 -3.81
C PHE A 17 -18.58 -11.53 -2.57
N ASN A 18 -19.55 -12.43 -2.77
CA ASN A 18 -20.35 -13.02 -1.69
C ASN A 18 -20.99 -11.92 -0.81
N LYS A 19 -20.56 -11.84 0.45
CA LYS A 19 -21.03 -10.84 1.43
C LYS A 19 -20.22 -9.53 1.40
N LEU A 20 -19.19 -9.45 0.56
CA LEU A 20 -18.33 -8.26 0.44
C LEU A 20 -18.81 -7.37 -0.70
N LYS A 21 -18.98 -6.08 -0.39
CA LYS A 21 -19.18 -5.03 -1.38
C LYS A 21 -17.88 -4.27 -1.53
N LEU A 22 -17.36 -4.20 -2.73
CA LEU A 22 -16.07 -3.59 -3.05
C LEU A 22 -16.30 -2.42 -3.99
N GLN A 23 -15.53 -1.35 -3.80
CA GLN A 23 -15.48 -0.21 -4.72
C GLN A 23 -14.04 0.19 -4.91
N THR A 24 -13.70 0.60 -6.13
CA THR A 24 -12.35 1.03 -6.50
C THR A 24 -12.39 2.48 -6.96
N TRP A 25 -11.66 3.33 -6.25
CA TRP A 25 -11.43 4.71 -6.66
C TRP A 25 -10.19 4.80 -7.53
N VAL A 26 -10.33 5.48 -8.66
CA VAL A 26 -9.21 5.81 -9.53
C VAL A 26 -8.66 7.18 -9.15
N ILE A 27 -7.35 7.20 -8.96
CA ILE A 27 -6.55 8.41 -8.91
C ILE A 27 -5.93 8.54 -10.30
N PRO A 28 -6.31 9.57 -11.10
CA PRO A 28 -5.89 9.70 -12.50
C PRO A 28 -4.43 10.18 -12.59
N LYS A 29 -3.49 9.35 -12.13
CA LYS A 29 -2.06 9.62 -12.08
C LYS A 29 -1.26 8.45 -12.64
N TYR A 30 -0.39 8.74 -13.60
CA TYR A 30 0.52 7.77 -14.17
C TYR A 30 1.73 7.54 -13.27
N LYS A 31 2.33 6.35 -13.38
CA LYS A 31 3.55 5.96 -12.63
C LYS A 31 4.67 7.01 -12.71
N ILE A 32 4.84 7.68 -13.86
CA ILE A 32 5.86 8.72 -14.01
C ILE A 32 5.61 9.92 -13.09
N GLN A 33 4.35 10.26 -12.82
CA GLN A 33 3.99 11.36 -11.92
C GLN A 33 4.33 11.03 -10.46
N TYR A 34 4.18 9.77 -10.03
CA TYR A 34 4.64 9.32 -8.70
C TYR A 34 6.16 9.38 -8.54
N SER A 35 6.90 9.43 -9.65
CA SER A 35 8.36 9.56 -9.63
C SER A 35 8.82 11.03 -9.54
N LEU A 36 7.90 11.98 -9.69
CA LEU A 36 8.15 13.42 -9.65
C LEU A 36 7.75 13.97 -8.28
N LYS A 37 8.72 14.26 -7.41
CA LYS A 37 8.46 14.74 -6.03
C LYS A 37 7.52 15.95 -5.95
N TRP A 38 7.59 16.86 -6.92
CA TRP A 38 6.72 18.04 -6.97
C TRP A 38 5.23 17.70 -7.22
N GLN A 39 4.92 16.48 -7.67
CA GLN A 39 3.54 16.00 -7.79
C GLN A 39 3.01 15.39 -6.48
N ASN A 40 3.86 15.11 -5.48
CA ASN A 40 3.45 14.38 -4.26
C ASN A 40 2.29 15.07 -3.55
N GLU A 41 2.31 16.40 -3.43
CA GLU A 41 1.23 17.16 -2.81
C GLU A 41 -0.09 16.95 -3.55
N ARG A 42 -0.08 17.12 -4.88
CA ARG A 42 -1.27 16.93 -5.72
C ARG A 42 -1.78 15.49 -5.71
N ILE A 43 -0.88 14.51 -5.65
CA ILE A 43 -1.25 13.09 -5.51
C ILE A 43 -1.90 12.86 -4.13
N ASN A 44 -1.32 13.40 -3.06
CA ASN A 44 -1.84 13.26 -1.71
C ASN A 44 -3.22 13.87 -1.53
N ILE A 45 -3.48 15.03 -2.16
CA ILE A 45 -4.82 15.65 -2.17
C ILE A 45 -5.84 14.67 -2.78
N LEU A 46 -5.54 14.08 -3.94
CA LEU A 46 -6.46 13.13 -4.59
C LEU A 46 -6.66 11.85 -3.75
N ILE A 47 -5.61 11.33 -3.11
CA ILE A 47 -5.76 10.19 -2.22
C ILE A 47 -6.67 10.55 -1.03
N GLU A 48 -6.47 11.71 -0.43
CA GLU A 48 -7.26 12.19 0.70
C GLU A 48 -8.73 12.42 0.31
N GLU A 49 -8.99 13.03 -0.85
CA GLU A 49 -10.34 13.15 -1.41
C GLU A 49 -11.03 11.79 -1.60
N ALA A 50 -10.32 10.78 -2.11
CA ALA A 50 -10.88 9.43 -2.27
C ALA A 50 -11.16 8.76 -0.92
N ILE A 51 -10.34 9.00 0.11
CA ILE A 51 -10.56 8.49 1.47
C ILE A 51 -11.83 9.11 2.06
N LEU A 52 -12.01 10.42 1.90
CA LEU A 52 -13.16 11.14 2.44
C LEU A 52 -14.46 10.77 1.71
N ASP A 53 -14.44 10.64 0.37
CA ASP A 53 -15.61 10.16 -0.39
C ASP A 53 -15.97 8.70 0.00
N ALA A 54 -14.98 7.85 0.27
CA ALA A 54 -15.23 6.50 0.78
C ALA A 54 -15.84 6.50 2.20
N GLU A 55 -15.38 7.36 3.11
CA GLU A 55 -15.97 7.53 4.45
C GLU A 55 -17.44 7.98 4.37
N GLU A 56 -17.72 9.00 3.54
CA GLU A 56 -19.08 9.52 3.33
C GLU A 56 -20.04 8.44 2.81
N ARG A 57 -19.54 7.57 1.92
CA ARG A 57 -20.29 6.41 1.40
C ARG A 57 -20.40 5.24 2.39
N GLY A 58 -19.90 5.39 3.61
CA GLY A 58 -20.02 4.41 4.68
C GLY A 58 -19.11 3.18 4.53
N ILE A 59 -18.03 3.28 3.75
CA ILE A 59 -17.03 2.22 3.63
C ILE A 59 -16.38 1.97 5.00
N LYS A 60 -16.21 0.70 5.37
CA LYS A 60 -15.68 0.30 6.68
C LYS A 60 -14.17 0.12 6.69
N VAL A 61 -13.62 -0.33 5.58
CA VAL A 61 -12.18 -0.58 5.40
C VAL A 61 -11.79 -0.14 3.99
N SER A 62 -10.74 0.66 3.87
CA SER A 62 -10.16 1.04 2.59
C SER A 62 -8.67 0.69 2.58
N SER A 63 -8.22 0.11 1.47
CA SER A 63 -6.81 -0.21 1.25
C SER A 63 -6.20 0.73 0.22
N LEU A 64 -5.01 1.25 0.52
CA LEU A 64 -4.26 2.05 -0.44
C LEU A 64 -3.64 1.16 -1.53
N GLY A 65 -3.73 1.61 -2.78
CA GLY A 65 -3.03 0.97 -3.89
C GLY A 65 -1.51 1.07 -3.73
N LEU A 66 -0.77 0.20 -4.41
CA LEU A 66 0.68 0.04 -4.22
C LEU A 66 1.48 1.36 -4.33
N LEU A 67 1.15 2.21 -5.30
CA LEU A 67 1.83 3.51 -5.49
C LEU A 67 1.29 4.61 -4.53
N ASN A 68 0.13 4.39 -3.92
CA ASN A 68 -0.56 5.34 -3.06
C ASN A 68 -0.19 5.21 -1.58
N GLN A 69 0.81 4.39 -1.24
CA GLN A 69 1.19 4.09 0.15
C GLN A 69 2.69 4.21 0.41
N GLY A 70 3.40 4.98 -0.41
CA GLY A 70 4.84 5.16 -0.25
C GLY A 70 5.18 5.87 1.06
N GLU A 71 6.25 5.43 1.73
CA GLU A 71 6.76 6.08 2.95
C GLU A 71 7.06 7.56 2.71
N GLU A 72 7.82 7.85 1.66
CA GLU A 72 8.18 9.21 1.24
C GLU A 72 6.99 10.01 0.71
N LEU A 73 5.87 9.35 0.36
CA LEU A 73 4.67 9.99 -0.16
C LEU A 73 3.75 10.42 0.98
N ASN A 74 3.39 9.49 1.87
CA ASN A 74 2.35 9.69 2.88
C ASN A 74 2.52 8.85 4.14
N ILE A 75 3.73 8.34 4.39
CA ILE A 75 4.04 7.54 5.58
C ILE A 75 3.06 6.37 5.69
N TYR A 76 2.91 5.62 4.59
CA TYR A 76 2.00 4.47 4.53
C TYR A 76 0.53 4.80 4.88
N GLY A 77 0.10 6.02 4.61
CA GLY A 77 -1.25 6.52 4.89
C GLY A 77 -1.42 7.18 6.27
N GLU A 78 -0.39 7.22 7.13
CA GLU A 78 -0.50 7.80 8.47
C GLU A 78 -0.87 9.29 8.43
N ILE A 79 -0.43 10.04 7.41
CA ILE A 79 -0.76 11.47 7.31
C ILE A 79 -2.27 11.71 7.25
N TYR A 80 -3.04 10.80 6.63
CA TYR A 80 -4.49 10.98 6.46
C TYR A 80 -5.23 10.75 7.77
N ILE A 81 -4.72 9.84 8.61
CA ILE A 81 -5.26 9.59 9.96
C ILE A 81 -5.04 10.82 10.84
N HIS A 82 -3.83 11.41 10.78
CA HIS A 82 -3.51 12.62 11.55
C HIS A 82 -4.33 13.83 11.10
N ARG A 83 -4.51 14.02 9.78
CA ARG A 83 -5.30 15.13 9.22
C ARG A 83 -6.81 14.98 9.46
N ASN A 84 -7.30 13.76 9.54
CA ASN A 84 -8.73 13.45 9.67
C ASN A 84 -9.00 12.64 10.95
N PRO A 85 -8.85 13.24 12.15
CA PRO A 85 -8.97 12.52 13.42
C PRO A 85 -10.37 11.95 13.69
N LYS A 86 -11.39 12.39 12.92
CA LYS A 86 -12.77 11.89 13.00
C LYS A 86 -13.08 10.75 12.03
N LEU A 87 -12.11 10.31 11.21
CA LEU A 87 -12.26 9.23 10.24
C LEU A 87 -12.62 7.93 10.97
N LYS A 88 -13.77 7.32 10.65
CA LYS A 88 -14.24 6.08 11.32
C LYS A 88 -13.85 4.83 10.55
N MET A 89 -13.71 4.94 9.23
CA MET A 89 -13.18 3.91 8.35
C MET A 89 -11.75 3.52 8.76
N LYS A 90 -11.44 2.22 8.64
CA LYS A 90 -10.08 1.72 8.81
C LYS A 90 -9.30 1.87 7.52
N LEU A 91 -8.21 2.62 7.54
CA LEU A 91 -7.25 2.68 6.45
C LEU A 91 -6.18 1.60 6.64
N VAL A 92 -5.91 0.81 5.59
CA VAL A 92 -4.91 -0.26 5.61
C VAL A 92 -3.97 -0.21 4.40
N ASP A 93 -2.76 -0.73 4.55
CA ASP A 93 -1.73 -0.77 3.51
C ASP A 93 -1.49 -2.20 2.94
N GLY A 94 -2.24 -3.18 3.46
CA GLY A 94 -2.13 -4.60 3.07
C GLY A 94 -0.84 -5.30 3.50
N SER A 95 0.10 -4.62 4.17
CA SER A 95 1.41 -5.17 4.55
C SER A 95 1.27 -6.43 5.40
N SER A 96 0.37 -6.42 6.38
CA SER A 96 0.14 -7.55 7.29
C SER A 96 -0.41 -8.79 6.57
N LEU A 97 -1.28 -8.62 5.58
CA LEU A 97 -1.81 -9.72 4.77
C LEU A 97 -0.70 -10.33 3.91
N VAL A 98 0.15 -9.50 3.29
CA VAL A 98 1.31 -9.97 2.52
C VAL A 98 2.26 -10.77 3.41
N VAL A 99 2.52 -10.31 4.64
CA VAL A 99 3.33 -11.08 5.61
C VAL A 99 2.67 -12.43 5.88
N ALA A 100 1.39 -12.46 6.25
CA ALA A 100 0.69 -13.71 6.55
C ALA A 100 0.71 -14.71 5.39
N ILE A 101 0.49 -14.25 4.16
CA ILE A 101 0.53 -15.10 2.96
C ILE A 101 1.92 -15.68 2.77
N VAL A 102 2.98 -14.88 2.86
CA VAL A 102 4.36 -15.38 2.72
C VAL A 102 4.67 -16.43 3.79
N LEU A 103 4.25 -16.20 5.03
CA LEU A 103 4.49 -17.15 6.12
C LEU A 103 3.72 -18.46 5.98
N ASN A 104 2.51 -18.40 5.43
CA ASN A 104 1.66 -19.58 5.25
C ASN A 104 2.05 -20.43 4.04
N ASN A 105 2.74 -19.85 3.06
CA ASN A 105 3.17 -20.55 1.85
C ASN A 105 4.59 -21.12 1.93
N ASN A 106 5.24 -21.08 3.10
CA ASN A 106 6.53 -21.72 3.29
C ASN A 106 6.39 -23.26 3.22
N PRO A 107 7.24 -23.96 2.46
CA PRO A 107 7.28 -25.42 2.46
C PRO A 107 7.45 -25.98 3.88
N LYS A 108 6.83 -27.13 4.15
CA LYS A 108 7.06 -27.84 5.42
C LYS A 108 8.55 -28.20 5.54
N GLY A 109 9.14 -27.96 6.70
CA GLY A 109 10.56 -28.23 6.95
C GLY A 109 11.52 -27.11 6.53
N THR A 110 11.04 -25.94 6.12
CA THR A 110 11.91 -24.77 5.88
C THR A 110 12.63 -24.34 7.17
N THR A 111 13.95 -24.49 7.20
CA THR A 111 14.82 -24.09 8.31
C THR A 111 15.48 -22.73 8.10
N GLN A 112 15.55 -22.25 6.85
CA GLN A 112 16.19 -21.00 6.48
C GLN A 112 15.40 -20.28 5.38
N VAL A 113 15.36 -18.96 5.46
CA VAL A 113 14.78 -18.10 4.43
C VAL A 113 15.70 -16.89 4.22
N LEU A 114 15.99 -16.58 2.96
CA LEU A 114 16.76 -15.41 2.55
C LEU A 114 15.81 -14.33 2.05
N PHE A 115 15.79 -13.17 2.71
CA PHE A 115 15.10 -12.00 2.20
C PHE A 115 16.05 -11.15 1.34
N ARG A 116 15.64 -10.89 0.10
CA ARG A 116 16.36 -10.01 -0.84
C ARG A 116 15.53 -8.79 -1.18
N GLY A 117 16.17 -7.63 -1.26
CA GLY A 117 15.55 -6.38 -1.70
C GLY A 117 15.91 -5.19 -0.81
N LYS A 118 15.23 -4.06 -1.02
CA LYS A 118 15.34 -2.88 -0.14
C LYS A 118 14.58 -3.18 1.16
N LEU A 119 15.14 -2.77 2.29
CA LEU A 119 14.44 -2.79 3.57
C LEU A 119 13.24 -1.83 3.48
N SER A 120 12.04 -2.40 3.61
CA SER A 120 10.77 -1.69 3.64
C SER A 120 9.99 -2.08 4.89
N LYS A 121 8.90 -1.38 5.22
CA LYS A 121 7.97 -1.76 6.29
C LYS A 121 7.67 -3.27 6.28
N VAL A 122 7.31 -3.83 5.12
CA VAL A 122 7.04 -5.27 4.96
C VAL A 122 8.27 -6.15 5.25
N ALA A 123 9.48 -5.70 4.90
CA ALA A 123 10.71 -6.44 5.19
C ALA A 123 11.03 -6.47 6.70
N TYR A 124 10.72 -5.40 7.43
CA TYR A 124 10.92 -5.30 8.89
C TYR A 124 9.91 -6.11 9.70
N PHE A 125 8.65 -6.23 9.27
CA PHE A 125 7.63 -6.98 10.00
C PHE A 125 7.81 -8.52 9.92
N LYS A 126 8.46 -9.04 8.87
CA LYS A 126 8.58 -10.49 8.62
C LYS A 126 9.45 -11.26 9.63
N PRO A 127 10.62 -10.78 10.07
CA PRO A 127 11.42 -11.45 11.09
C PRO A 127 10.71 -11.56 12.45
N LEU A 128 9.97 -10.53 12.86
CA LEU A 128 9.33 -10.46 14.18
C LEU A 128 8.16 -11.47 14.33
N LEU A 129 7.35 -11.65 13.29
CA LEU A 129 6.20 -12.57 13.28
C LEU A 129 6.60 -14.04 13.06
N CYS A 130 7.81 -14.29 12.57
CA CYS A 130 8.24 -15.61 12.09
C CYS A 130 9.23 -16.34 13.01
N ALA A 131 9.61 -15.73 14.13
CA ALA A 131 10.39 -16.38 15.20
C ALA A 131 9.73 -17.65 15.79
N LYS A 132 8.47 -17.94 15.43
CA LYS A 132 7.75 -19.16 15.82
C LYS A 132 7.91 -20.36 14.87
N LYS A 133 8.52 -20.23 13.67
CA LYS A 133 8.54 -21.31 12.65
C LYS A 133 9.88 -21.58 11.93
N VAL A 134 10.81 -20.63 11.87
CA VAL A 134 12.06 -20.76 11.09
C VAL A 134 13.25 -20.40 11.99
N SER A 135 14.32 -21.20 11.93
CA SER A 135 15.44 -21.16 12.87
C SER A 135 16.59 -20.22 12.47
N ARG A 136 16.70 -19.78 11.20
CA ARG A 136 17.75 -18.85 10.76
C ARG A 136 17.31 -17.93 9.63
N TRP A 137 17.74 -16.67 9.69
CA TRP A 137 17.41 -15.62 8.72
C TRP A 137 18.67 -15.02 8.11
N LEU A 138 18.64 -14.77 6.80
CA LEU A 138 19.65 -13.99 6.10
C LEU A 138 18.96 -12.78 5.44
N LEU A 139 19.48 -11.59 5.71
CA LEU A 139 19.08 -10.35 5.06
C LEU A 139 20.19 -9.97 4.09
N SER A 140 19.91 -9.99 2.79
CA SER A 140 20.83 -9.51 1.76
C SER A 140 20.31 -8.20 1.17
N MET A 141 21.01 -7.11 1.48
CA MET A 141 20.73 -5.82 0.88
C MET A 141 21.26 -5.80 -0.56
N MET A 142 20.36 -5.63 -1.52
CA MET A 142 20.78 -5.30 -2.89
C MET A 142 21.15 -3.82 -2.94
N LYS A 143 22.41 -3.50 -3.25
CA LYS A 143 22.78 -2.14 -3.67
C LYS A 143 21.95 -1.80 -4.91
N SER A 144 21.27 -0.67 -4.90
CA SER A 144 20.46 -0.17 -6.02
C SER A 144 21.34 0.00 -7.26
N THR A 145 21.42 -1.02 -8.12
CA THR A 145 21.92 -0.84 -9.48
C THR A 145 20.78 -0.23 -10.28
N ARG A 146 20.80 1.10 -10.46
CA ARG A 146 19.92 1.76 -11.44
C ARG A 146 20.36 1.28 -12.83
N ARG A 147 19.79 0.21 -13.35
CA ARG A 147 19.71 0.03 -14.80
C ARG A 147 18.46 0.76 -15.26
N LEU A 148 18.68 1.97 -15.78
CA LEU A 148 17.71 2.61 -16.67
C LEU A 148 17.58 1.69 -17.89
N ILE A 149 16.40 1.14 -18.08
CA ILE A 149 15.91 0.67 -19.38
C ILE A 149 14.56 1.36 -19.56
#